data_AF-A0A7R9ZYN2-F1
#
_entry.id   AF-A0A7R9ZYN2-F1
#
_cell.length_a   1.000
_cell.length_b   1.000
_cell.length_c   1.000
_cell.angle_alpha   90.00
_cell.angle_beta   90.00
_cell.angle_gamma   90.00
#
_symmetry.space_group_name_H-M   'P 1'
#
loop_
_entity.id
_entity.type
_entity.pdbx_description
1 polymer ?
#
loop_
_entity_poly.entity_id
_entity_poly.type
_entity_poly.pdbx_seq_one_letter_code
_entity_poly.pdbx_strand_id
1 'polypeptide(L)'
;ARPRTVGRRRRPSPRRGLAALGALCTAALCSAACAWLPGAGCWLAASKPPPAAPPVAGAGASRRGLLAHAAAVAALLRPAQAALGFSPADIGVGSAPTQVLPKVDANPEKLKESLYYISRVQEATAQQERLVSTGKFKDMQRNNIKMALSMMLENYRLNDNIVTASAYASPQANVIKASQAGMEAIEVLQTAQEYFARELKVSGLTDEQRKFVVDAMKSTRSKLDGFLTYMPVDVVQAARKQVEDENEQNVKEYAGESSAGIINPVKLPWKQ
;
A
#
# COMPACT_ATOMS: atom_id res chain seq x y z
N ALA A 1 -29.04 -8.78 71.88
CA ALA A 1 -28.66 -9.12 70.49
C ALA A 1 -27.54 -8.18 70.03
N ARG A 2 -26.33 -8.70 69.80
CA ARG A 2 -25.16 -7.93 69.31
C ARG A 2 -24.74 -8.49 67.94
N PRO A 3 -24.46 -7.66 66.93
CA PRO A 3 -24.13 -8.14 65.59
C PRO A 3 -22.66 -8.60 65.48
N ARG A 4 -22.47 -9.73 64.80
CA ARG A 4 -21.17 -10.32 64.44
C ARG A 4 -20.48 -9.49 63.35
N THR A 5 -19.23 -9.12 63.60
CA THR A 5 -18.29 -8.52 62.64
C THR A 5 -17.72 -9.59 61.71
N VAL A 6 -17.88 -9.41 60.40
CA VAL A 6 -17.32 -10.28 59.35
C VAL A 6 -15.94 -9.76 58.93
N GLY A 7 -14.92 -10.60 59.11
CA GLY A 7 -13.52 -10.31 58.80
C GLY A 7 -13.22 -10.24 57.31
N ARG A 8 -12.50 -9.19 56.92
CA ARG A 8 -12.06 -8.90 55.54
C ARG A 8 -10.74 -9.64 55.25
N ARG A 9 -10.77 -10.71 54.43
CA ARG A 9 -9.56 -11.41 53.97
C ARG A 9 -8.85 -10.60 52.87
N ARG A 10 -7.58 -10.26 53.10
CA ARG A 10 -6.65 -9.67 52.12
C ARG A 10 -6.24 -10.73 51.08
N ARG A 11 -6.30 -10.40 49.79
CA ARG A 11 -5.72 -11.21 48.70
C ARG A 11 -4.23 -10.87 48.52
N PRO A 12 -3.35 -11.85 48.27
CA PRO A 12 -1.94 -11.61 47.98
C PRO A 12 -1.74 -11.20 46.52
N SER A 13 -0.84 -10.24 46.31
CA SER A 13 -0.36 -9.76 45.01
C SER A 13 0.64 -10.74 44.38
N PRO A 14 0.60 -10.98 43.05
CA PRO A 14 1.56 -11.84 42.39
C PRO A 14 2.90 -11.13 42.14
N ARG A 15 3.98 -11.86 42.41
CA ARG A 15 5.38 -11.52 42.17
C ARG A 15 5.65 -11.41 40.66
N ARG A 16 6.28 -10.32 40.23
CA ARG A 16 6.92 -10.19 38.91
C ARG A 16 8.25 -10.94 38.93
N GLY A 17 8.35 -12.02 38.16
CA GLY A 17 9.59 -12.71 37.85
C GLY A 17 10.17 -12.24 36.52
N LEU A 18 11.45 -11.89 36.54
CA LEU A 18 12.30 -11.61 35.38
C LEU A 18 12.58 -12.89 34.57
N ALA A 19 12.47 -12.78 33.24
CA ALA A 19 13.19 -13.48 32.15
C ALA A 19 12.47 -13.05 30.85
N ALA A 20 13.05 -12.74 29.70
CA ALA A 20 14.35 -12.93 29.06
C ALA A 20 14.48 -11.80 27.98
N LEU A 21 15.64 -11.18 27.74
CA LEU A 21 16.61 -11.53 26.69
C LEU A 21 16.01 -11.89 25.33
N GLY A 22 16.17 -10.98 24.35
CA GLY A 22 16.26 -11.30 22.93
C GLY A 22 15.11 -10.82 22.03
N ALA A 23 15.16 -9.56 21.57
CA ALA A 23 14.64 -9.12 20.27
C ALA A 23 15.01 -7.63 20.03
N LEU A 24 16.24 -7.41 19.56
CA LEU A 24 16.67 -6.17 18.94
C LEU A 24 16.39 -6.27 17.43
N CYS A 25 15.98 -5.14 16.83
CA CYS A 25 15.79 -4.88 15.39
C CYS A 25 14.53 -5.45 14.72
N THR A 26 13.46 -4.63 14.68
CA THR A 26 12.75 -4.18 13.44
C THR A 26 11.59 -3.19 13.75
N ALA A 27 11.71 -2.32 14.76
CA ALA A 27 10.68 -1.32 15.10
C ALA A 27 10.93 0.07 14.48
N ALA A 28 11.49 0.16 13.27
CA ALA A 28 11.93 1.44 12.67
C ALA A 28 11.24 1.83 11.35
N LEU A 29 10.23 1.09 10.88
CA LEU A 29 9.52 1.44 9.63
C LEU A 29 8.00 1.65 9.78
N CYS A 30 7.41 1.40 10.96
CA CYS A 30 5.96 1.61 11.16
C CYS A 30 5.58 3.05 11.60
N SER A 31 6.53 3.88 12.05
CA SER A 31 6.23 5.24 12.52
C SER A 31 6.25 6.32 11.43
N ALA A 32 6.58 5.98 10.18
CA ALA A 32 6.68 6.96 9.09
C ALA A 32 5.41 7.04 8.20
N ALA A 33 4.48 6.09 8.29
CA ALA A 33 3.28 6.04 7.44
C ALA A 33 2.01 6.60 8.10
N CYS A 34 2.00 6.86 9.41
CA CYS A 34 0.87 7.48 10.12
C CYS A 34 1.08 8.98 10.46
N ALA A 35 2.16 9.59 9.97
CA ALA A 35 2.52 10.98 10.30
C ALA A 35 2.52 11.92 9.08
N TRP A 36 1.44 11.97 8.28
CA TRP A 36 1.30 12.93 7.17
C TRP A 36 -0.18 13.37 7.13
N LEU A 37 -0.61 14.58 7.57
CA LEU A 37 -0.22 15.95 7.14
C LEU A 37 -0.73 17.05 8.13
N PRO A 38 -0.41 18.35 7.94
CA PRO A 38 0.04 19.28 8.97
C PRO A 38 -1.01 20.29 9.45
N GLY A 39 -0.77 20.89 10.62
CA GLY A 39 -1.41 22.16 10.99
C GLY A 39 -1.31 22.58 12.44
N ALA A 40 -0.18 23.20 12.84
CA ALA A 40 -0.16 24.24 13.87
C ALA A 40 1.05 25.16 13.61
N GLY A 41 0.80 26.46 13.45
CA GLY A 41 1.79 27.46 13.07
C GLY A 41 2.64 28.01 14.21
N CYS A 42 3.57 28.88 13.80
CA CYS A 42 4.39 29.81 14.58
C CYS A 42 5.75 29.31 15.07
N TRP A 43 6.75 29.36 14.18
CA TRP A 43 8.13 29.75 14.54
C TRP A 43 8.52 30.95 13.68
N LEU A 44 8.47 32.13 14.29
CA LEU A 44 9.25 33.30 13.86
C LEU A 44 10.71 33.03 14.23
N ALA A 45 11.54 32.76 13.22
CA ALA A 45 12.98 32.93 13.33
C ALA A 45 13.44 33.69 12.09
N ALA A 46 13.90 34.92 12.32
CA ALA A 46 14.41 35.83 11.30
C ALA A 46 15.59 35.21 10.55
N SER A 47 15.42 34.92 9.27
CA SER A 47 16.52 34.59 8.37
C SER A 47 17.23 35.87 7.93
N LYS A 48 18.53 35.92 8.22
CA LYS A 48 19.48 36.91 7.71
C LYS A 48 19.51 36.81 6.17
N PRO A 49 19.41 37.91 5.40
CA PRO A 49 19.45 37.85 3.94
C PRO A 49 20.86 37.44 3.46
N PRO A 50 20.98 36.55 2.46
CA PRO A 50 22.26 36.24 1.85
C PRO A 50 22.77 37.41 0.98
N PRO A 51 24.11 37.59 0.86
CA PRO A 51 24.68 38.63 0.02
C PRO A 51 24.44 38.37 -1.47
N ALA A 52 24.30 39.48 -2.21
CA ALA A 52 23.99 39.55 -3.62
C ALA A 52 25.02 38.81 -4.50
N ALA A 53 24.52 37.98 -5.41
CA ALA A 53 25.32 37.36 -6.46
C ALA A 53 25.55 38.34 -7.63
N PRO A 54 26.73 38.28 -8.30
CA PRO A 54 27.09 39.17 -9.41
C PRO A 54 26.36 38.82 -10.73
N PRO A 55 26.29 39.76 -11.68
CA PRO A 55 25.62 39.57 -12.96
C PRO A 55 26.42 38.64 -13.88
N VAL A 56 25.80 37.54 -14.31
CA VAL A 56 26.37 36.65 -15.33
C VAL A 56 25.80 37.07 -16.69
N ALA A 57 26.69 37.63 -17.51
CA ALA A 57 26.49 37.94 -18.91
C ALA A 57 26.25 36.66 -19.74
N GLY A 58 25.38 36.76 -20.74
CA GLY A 58 24.93 35.63 -21.54
C GLY A 58 25.95 35.08 -22.53
N ALA A 59 25.61 33.91 -23.08
CA ALA A 59 25.92 33.46 -24.43
C ALA A 59 25.13 32.16 -24.68
N GLY A 60 24.40 32.12 -25.79
CA GLY A 60 23.63 30.95 -26.20
C GLY A 60 24.53 29.82 -26.69
N ALA A 61 24.14 28.59 -26.39
CA ALA A 61 24.47 27.41 -27.18
C ALA A 61 23.54 26.26 -26.77
N SER A 62 22.73 25.80 -27.72
CA SER A 62 21.85 24.64 -27.59
C SER A 62 22.67 23.36 -27.35
N ARG A 63 22.44 22.68 -26.22
CA ARG A 63 23.01 21.33 -25.92
C ARG A 63 22.08 20.19 -26.36
N ARG A 64 21.29 20.39 -27.42
CA ARG A 64 20.55 19.34 -28.11
C ARG A 64 21.13 19.18 -29.51
N GLY A 65 22.16 18.34 -29.64
CA GLY A 65 22.70 17.97 -30.94
C GLY A 65 24.18 17.69 -30.93
N LEU A 66 24.62 16.62 -30.25
CA LEU A 66 25.97 16.06 -30.46
C LEU A 66 26.17 14.66 -29.87
N LEU A 67 25.18 13.76 -29.99
CA LEU A 67 25.37 12.31 -29.75
C LEU A 67 24.44 11.47 -30.65
N ALA A 68 24.35 11.82 -31.94
CA ALA A 68 23.48 11.09 -32.88
C ALA A 68 24.20 10.52 -34.11
N HIS A 69 25.53 10.62 -34.25
CA HIS A 69 26.21 10.29 -35.52
C HIS A 69 27.43 9.35 -35.42
N ALA A 70 27.56 8.53 -34.36
CA ALA A 70 28.66 7.55 -34.26
C ALA A 70 28.21 6.09 -34.06
N ALA A 71 26.93 5.77 -34.27
CA ALA A 71 26.41 4.40 -34.16
C ALA A 71 25.65 3.91 -35.41
N ALA A 72 25.83 4.58 -36.56
CA ALA A 72 25.12 4.25 -37.80
C ALA A 72 25.98 3.53 -38.87
N VAL A 73 27.26 3.26 -38.62
CA VAL A 73 28.15 2.63 -39.63
C VAL A 73 28.61 1.22 -39.24
N ALA A 74 28.45 0.79 -37.98
CA ALA A 74 28.85 -0.56 -37.53
C ALA A 74 27.72 -1.62 -37.59
N ALA A 75 26.62 -1.34 -38.29
CA ALA A 75 25.50 -2.28 -38.47
C ALA A 75 25.35 -2.81 -39.91
N LEU A 76 26.22 -2.40 -40.84
CA LEU A 76 26.13 -2.76 -42.26
C LEU A 76 26.98 -3.98 -42.68
N LEU A 77 27.68 -4.62 -41.74
CA LEU A 77 28.53 -5.79 -42.01
C LEU A 77 28.21 -6.97 -41.09
N ARG A 78 26.94 -7.11 -40.70
CA ARG A 78 26.48 -8.32 -40.03
C ARG A 78 26.05 -9.31 -41.13
N PRO A 79 26.71 -10.47 -41.28
CA PRO A 79 26.23 -11.49 -42.22
C PRO A 79 24.80 -11.84 -41.84
N ALA A 80 23.93 -11.89 -42.84
CA ALA A 80 22.53 -12.28 -42.70
C ALA A 80 22.48 -13.64 -41.99
N GLN A 81 22.24 -13.61 -40.68
CA GLN A 81 21.84 -14.82 -39.97
C GLN A 81 20.49 -15.16 -40.55
N ALA A 82 20.45 -16.21 -41.37
CA ALA A 82 19.23 -16.78 -41.89
C ALA A 82 18.26 -16.89 -40.72
N ALA A 83 17.15 -16.15 -40.80
CA ALA A 83 16.04 -16.35 -39.91
C ALA A 83 15.65 -17.81 -40.05
N LEU A 84 15.97 -18.62 -39.03
CA LEU A 84 15.45 -19.96 -38.90
C LEU A 84 13.94 -19.79 -38.80
N GLY A 85 13.29 -19.92 -39.95
CA GLY A 85 11.86 -19.76 -40.08
C GLY A 85 11.18 -20.69 -39.11
N PHE A 86 10.31 -20.13 -38.28
CA PHE A 86 9.42 -20.89 -37.43
C PHE A 86 8.58 -21.78 -38.36
N SER A 87 8.87 -23.08 -38.39
CA SER A 87 8.12 -24.00 -39.23
C SER A 87 6.80 -24.34 -38.54
N PRO A 88 5.65 -24.36 -39.23
CA PRO A 88 4.39 -24.81 -38.65
C PRO A 88 4.46 -26.25 -38.07
N ALA A 89 5.45 -27.05 -38.50
CA ALA A 89 5.73 -28.37 -37.93
C ALA A 89 6.40 -28.33 -36.54
N ASP A 90 7.00 -27.20 -36.14
CA ASP A 90 7.52 -26.97 -34.77
C ASP A 90 6.39 -26.67 -33.77
N ILE A 91 5.16 -26.43 -34.25
CA ILE A 91 3.92 -26.54 -33.44
C ILE A 91 3.54 -28.03 -33.34
N GLY A 92 4.55 -28.85 -33.03
CA GLY A 92 4.39 -30.28 -32.86
C GLY A 92 3.33 -30.56 -31.81
N VAL A 93 2.61 -31.66 -32.01
CA VAL A 93 1.73 -32.35 -31.04
C VAL A 93 2.57 -32.94 -29.88
N GLY A 94 3.56 -32.18 -29.43
CA GLY A 94 4.37 -32.47 -28.27
C GLY A 94 3.52 -32.21 -27.05
N SER A 95 3.29 -33.28 -26.29
CA SER A 95 2.71 -33.25 -24.96
C SER A 95 3.20 -31.99 -24.23
N ALA A 96 2.30 -31.02 -24.01
CA ALA A 96 2.66 -29.75 -23.40
C ALA A 96 3.44 -30.06 -22.13
N PRO A 97 4.69 -29.58 -21.97
CA PRO A 97 5.48 -29.89 -20.80
C PRO A 97 4.65 -29.48 -19.59
N THR A 98 4.29 -30.45 -18.76
CA THR A 98 3.61 -30.22 -17.48
C THR A 98 4.49 -29.24 -16.73
N GLN A 99 4.12 -27.96 -16.76
CA GLN A 99 4.84 -26.94 -16.02
C GLN A 99 4.57 -27.23 -14.55
N VAL A 100 5.51 -27.97 -13.96
CA VAL A 100 5.54 -28.20 -12.52
C VAL A 100 5.82 -26.83 -11.92
N LEU A 101 4.75 -26.16 -11.49
CA LEU A 101 4.85 -24.90 -10.77
C LEU A 101 5.84 -25.12 -9.62
N PRO A 102 6.86 -24.26 -9.47
CA PRO A 102 7.81 -24.38 -8.39
C PRO A 102 7.03 -24.44 -7.08
N LYS A 103 7.27 -25.51 -6.30
CA LYS A 103 6.72 -25.62 -4.95
C LYS A 103 7.38 -24.50 -4.13
N VAL A 104 6.64 -23.42 -3.94
CA VAL A 104 7.06 -22.33 -3.06
C VAL A 104 7.15 -22.92 -1.66
N ASP A 105 8.32 -22.81 -1.04
CA ASP A 105 8.50 -23.18 0.36
C ASP A 105 7.43 -22.46 1.18
N ALA A 106 6.47 -23.25 1.66
CA ALA A 106 5.26 -22.74 2.26
C ALA A 106 5.58 -22.18 3.65
N ASN A 107 6.12 -20.97 3.71
CA ASN A 107 6.34 -20.27 4.96
C ASN A 107 5.04 -19.56 5.36
N PRO A 108 4.28 -20.08 6.34
CA PRO A 108 2.98 -19.53 6.71
C PRO A 108 3.09 -18.09 7.23
N GLU A 109 4.23 -17.70 7.80
CA GLU A 109 4.46 -16.34 8.29
C GLU A 109 4.53 -15.33 7.14
N LYS A 110 5.16 -15.71 6.01
CA LYS A 110 5.24 -14.84 4.83
C LYS A 110 3.87 -14.61 4.21
N LEU A 111 3.03 -15.65 4.16
CA LEU A 111 1.65 -15.52 3.72
C LEU A 111 0.86 -14.57 4.63
N LYS A 112 0.95 -14.76 5.95
CA LYS A 112 0.29 -13.90 6.93
C LYS A 112 0.72 -12.44 6.78
N GLU A 113 2.00 -12.18 6.60
CA GLU A 113 2.53 -10.83 6.37
C GLU A 113 1.97 -10.20 5.09
N SER A 114 1.95 -10.92 3.97
CA SER A 114 1.37 -10.42 2.73
C SER A 114 -0.13 -10.13 2.85
N LEU A 115 -0.88 -11.01 3.53
CA LEU A 115 -2.33 -10.81 3.78
C LEU A 115 -2.59 -9.63 4.73
N TYR A 116 -1.68 -9.39 5.68
CA TYR A 116 -1.73 -8.21 6.55
C TYR A 116 -1.61 -6.92 5.74
N TYR A 117 -0.60 -6.80 4.86
CA TYR A 117 -0.46 -5.60 4.01
C TYR A 117 -1.64 -5.42 3.04
N ILE A 118 -2.18 -6.50 2.47
CA ILE A 118 -3.39 -6.43 1.64
C ILE A 118 -4.59 -5.91 2.46
N SER A 119 -4.75 -6.38 3.69
CA SER A 119 -5.82 -5.91 4.60
C SER A 119 -5.64 -4.43 4.98
N ARG A 120 -4.39 -3.96 5.14
CA ARG A 120 -4.07 -2.54 5.36
C ARG A 120 -4.42 -1.67 4.15
N VAL A 121 -4.25 -2.17 2.92
CA VAL A 121 -4.74 -1.47 1.72
C VAL A 121 -6.26 -1.41 1.71
N GLN A 122 -6.97 -2.49 2.05
CA GLN A 122 -8.44 -2.46 2.16
C GLN A 122 -8.91 -1.41 3.18
N GLU A 123 -8.23 -1.29 4.32
CA GLU A 123 -8.50 -0.25 5.30
C GLU A 123 -8.23 1.17 4.75
N ALA A 124 -7.06 1.38 4.13
CA ALA A 124 -6.66 2.67 3.59
C ALA A 124 -7.64 3.17 2.52
N THR A 125 -8.17 2.28 1.67
CA THR A 125 -9.22 2.64 0.70
C THR A 125 -10.54 3.06 1.36
N ALA A 126 -10.91 2.46 2.51
CA ALA A 126 -12.11 2.82 3.26
C ALA A 126 -11.94 4.19 3.95
N GLN A 127 -10.75 4.46 4.48
CA GLN A 127 -10.39 5.79 4.99
C GLN A 127 -10.47 6.85 3.89
N GLN A 128 -9.90 6.54 2.71
CA GLN A 128 -9.88 7.45 1.58
C GLN A 128 -11.28 7.72 1.02
N GLU A 129 -12.13 6.69 0.90
CA GLU A 129 -13.53 6.87 0.51
C GLU A 129 -14.27 7.84 1.44
N ARG A 130 -14.08 7.70 2.76
CA ARG A 130 -14.74 8.56 3.74
C ARG A 130 -14.21 9.99 3.65
N LEU A 131 -12.89 10.15 3.49
CA LEU A 131 -12.29 11.47 3.31
C LEU A 131 -12.88 12.16 2.07
N VAL A 132 -13.08 11.40 0.98
CA VAL A 132 -13.64 11.92 -0.27
C VAL A 132 -15.13 12.23 -0.19
N SER A 133 -15.92 11.36 0.42
CA SER A 133 -17.37 11.53 0.52
C SER A 133 -17.78 12.66 1.47
N THR A 134 -17.02 12.91 2.54
CA THR A 134 -17.36 13.98 3.50
C THR A 134 -17.15 15.40 2.95
N GLY A 135 -16.46 15.56 1.82
CA GLY A 135 -16.22 16.86 1.21
C GLY A 135 -15.39 17.84 2.06
N LYS A 136 -14.82 17.38 3.19
CA LYS A 136 -13.96 18.19 4.08
C LYS A 136 -12.57 18.48 3.50
N PHE A 137 -12.39 18.24 2.20
CA PHE A 137 -11.20 18.56 1.43
C PHE A 137 -10.97 20.08 1.39
N LYS A 138 -10.18 20.60 2.34
CA LYS A 138 -9.47 21.86 2.10
C LYS A 138 -8.43 21.61 1.01
N ASP A 139 -8.18 22.58 0.12
CA ASP A 139 -7.41 22.43 -1.12
C ASP A 139 -6.04 21.74 -0.99
N MET A 140 -5.40 21.83 0.18
CA MET A 140 -4.15 21.13 0.52
C MET A 140 -4.25 19.60 0.44
N GLN A 141 -5.45 19.02 0.50
CA GLN A 141 -5.67 17.58 0.59
C GLN A 141 -5.85 16.88 -0.77
N ARG A 142 -5.85 17.59 -1.91
CA ARG A 142 -5.95 16.96 -3.25
C ARG A 142 -4.67 16.26 -3.69
N ASN A 143 -3.52 16.87 -3.37
CA ASN A 143 -2.21 16.22 -3.53
C ASN A 143 -2.12 14.95 -2.67
N ASN A 144 -2.92 14.86 -1.61
CA ASN A 144 -2.93 13.70 -0.72
C ASN A 144 -3.66 12.50 -1.33
N ILE A 145 -4.62 12.69 -2.24
CA ILE A 145 -5.31 11.55 -2.87
C ILE A 145 -4.32 10.78 -3.73
N LYS A 146 -3.62 11.47 -4.64
CA LYS A 146 -2.61 10.85 -5.49
C LYS A 146 -1.50 10.20 -4.67
N MET A 147 -1.00 10.90 -3.65
CA MET A 147 0.02 10.36 -2.75
C MET A 147 -0.48 9.13 -2.00
N ALA A 148 -1.71 9.14 -1.48
CA ALA A 148 -2.30 7.99 -0.81
C ALA A 148 -2.41 6.78 -1.76
N LEU A 149 -2.83 6.98 -3.02
CA LEU A 149 -2.86 5.91 -4.03
C LEU A 149 -1.46 5.36 -4.33
N SER A 150 -0.46 6.23 -4.50
CA SER A 150 0.95 5.82 -4.64
C SER A 150 1.42 5.02 -3.43
N MET A 151 1.11 5.45 -2.20
CA MET A 151 1.48 4.73 -0.99
C MET A 151 0.78 3.36 -0.90
N MET A 152 -0.48 3.25 -1.35
CA MET A 152 -1.20 1.97 -1.45
C MET A 152 -0.50 0.98 -2.38
N LEU A 153 0.06 1.44 -3.51
CA LEU A 153 0.72 0.59 -4.49
C LEU A 153 2.18 0.29 -4.13
N GLU A 154 2.95 1.32 -3.79
CA GLU A 154 4.41 1.27 -3.65
C GLU A 154 4.84 0.86 -2.23
N ASN A 155 4.32 1.53 -1.18
CA ASN A 155 4.78 1.30 0.19
C ASN A 155 4.27 -0.02 0.77
N TYR A 156 3.01 -0.37 0.48
CA TYR A 156 2.49 -1.68 0.84
C TYR A 156 2.89 -2.77 -0.14
N ARG A 157 3.67 -2.46 -1.19
CA ARG A 157 4.12 -3.41 -2.22
C ARG A 157 2.99 -4.32 -2.68
N LEU A 158 1.85 -3.73 -3.03
CA LEU A 158 0.59 -4.47 -3.24
C LEU A 158 0.75 -5.57 -4.31
N ASN A 159 1.47 -5.28 -5.39
CA ASN A 159 1.79 -6.24 -6.44
C ASN A 159 2.57 -7.45 -5.89
N ASP A 160 3.70 -7.20 -5.24
CA ASP A 160 4.55 -8.27 -4.70
C ASP A 160 3.80 -9.12 -3.66
N ASN A 161 2.96 -8.50 -2.83
CA ASN A 161 2.17 -9.19 -1.82
C ASN A 161 1.05 -10.04 -2.44
N ILE A 162 0.41 -9.58 -3.52
CA ILE A 162 -0.57 -10.37 -4.28
C ILE A 162 0.10 -11.56 -4.97
N VAL A 163 1.25 -11.35 -5.62
CA VAL A 163 2.01 -12.43 -6.27
C VAL A 163 2.52 -13.44 -5.23
N THR A 164 2.97 -12.96 -4.08
CA THR A 164 3.41 -13.83 -2.98
C THR A 164 2.24 -14.64 -2.42
N ALA A 165 1.10 -14.01 -2.14
CA ALA A 165 -0.05 -14.68 -1.56
C ALA A 165 -0.75 -15.63 -2.56
N SER A 166 -0.78 -15.30 -3.85
CA SER A 166 -1.40 -16.16 -4.88
C SER A 166 -0.75 -17.53 -4.99
N ALA A 167 0.56 -17.65 -4.68
CA ALA A 167 1.27 -18.92 -4.62
C ALA A 167 0.72 -19.90 -3.56
N TYR A 168 0.03 -19.38 -2.55
CA TYR A 168 -0.60 -20.14 -1.45
C TYR A 168 -2.11 -20.35 -1.64
N ALA A 169 -2.64 -20.05 -2.83
CA ALA A 169 -4.06 -20.24 -3.13
C ALA A 169 -4.46 -21.71 -2.96
N SER A 170 -5.57 -21.96 -2.28
CA SER A 170 -6.13 -23.29 -2.08
C SER A 170 -7.51 -23.38 -2.74
N PRO A 171 -7.74 -24.30 -3.70
CA PRO A 171 -6.81 -25.27 -4.29
C PRO A 171 -5.71 -24.65 -5.18
N GLN A 172 -4.58 -25.36 -5.35
CA GLN A 172 -3.45 -24.90 -6.19
C GLN A 172 -3.84 -24.63 -7.66
N ALA A 173 -4.88 -25.30 -8.18
CA ALA A 173 -5.41 -25.04 -9.51
C ALA A 173 -5.94 -23.60 -9.69
N ASN A 174 -6.25 -22.91 -8.59
CA ASN A 174 -6.76 -21.54 -8.60
C ASN A 174 -5.66 -20.48 -8.47
N VAL A 175 -4.37 -20.83 -8.42
CA VAL A 175 -3.26 -19.84 -8.32
C VAL A 175 -3.35 -18.78 -9.42
N ILE A 176 -3.58 -19.20 -10.67
CA ILE A 176 -3.70 -18.28 -11.81
C ILE A 176 -4.93 -17.36 -11.64
N LYS A 177 -6.08 -17.93 -11.23
CA LYS A 177 -7.32 -17.18 -11.03
C LYS A 177 -7.20 -16.18 -9.87
N ALA A 178 -6.58 -16.59 -8.77
CA ALA A 178 -6.28 -15.73 -7.64
C ALA A 178 -5.35 -14.58 -8.08
N SER A 179 -4.26 -14.89 -8.78
CA SER A 179 -3.36 -13.86 -9.30
C SER A 179 -4.09 -12.87 -10.21
N GLN A 180 -4.95 -13.33 -11.12
CA GLN A 180 -5.76 -12.46 -11.98
C GLN A 180 -6.70 -11.56 -11.16
N ALA A 181 -7.46 -12.12 -10.22
CA ALA A 181 -8.37 -11.36 -9.37
C ALA A 181 -7.65 -10.25 -8.55
N GLY A 182 -6.44 -10.53 -8.08
CA GLY A 182 -5.61 -9.54 -7.38
C GLY A 182 -5.08 -8.45 -8.33
N MET A 183 -4.64 -8.82 -9.54
CA MET A 183 -4.14 -7.86 -10.53
C MET A 183 -5.25 -6.89 -10.99
N GLU A 184 -6.49 -7.36 -11.13
CA GLU A 184 -7.64 -6.48 -11.42
C GLU A 184 -7.81 -5.37 -10.35
N ALA A 185 -7.52 -5.66 -9.08
CA ALA A 185 -7.58 -4.65 -8.03
C ALA A 185 -6.49 -3.57 -8.18
N ILE A 186 -5.28 -3.98 -8.62
CA ILE A 186 -4.15 -3.08 -8.90
C ILE A 186 -4.48 -2.19 -10.09
N GLU A 187 -5.03 -2.75 -11.17
CA GLU A 187 -5.42 -2.00 -12.37
C GLU A 187 -6.45 -0.91 -12.05
N VAL A 188 -7.41 -1.19 -11.17
CA VAL A 188 -8.39 -0.19 -10.71
C VAL A 188 -7.70 0.95 -9.97
N LEU A 189 -6.72 0.66 -9.09
CA LEU A 189 -5.96 1.69 -8.37
C LEU A 189 -5.06 2.50 -9.31
N GLN A 190 -4.41 1.86 -10.27
CA GLN A 190 -3.59 2.53 -11.29
C GLN A 190 -4.45 3.44 -12.17
N THR A 191 -5.61 2.97 -12.61
CA THR A 191 -6.58 3.78 -13.37
C THR A 191 -7.02 5.01 -12.55
N ALA A 192 -7.29 4.82 -11.26
CA ALA A 192 -7.61 5.94 -10.36
C ALA A 192 -6.43 6.92 -10.21
N GLN A 193 -5.20 6.42 -10.13
CA GLN A 193 -3.98 7.23 -10.04
C GLN A 193 -3.75 8.06 -11.31
N GLU A 194 -3.93 7.46 -12.49
CA GLU A 194 -3.78 8.12 -13.79
C GLU A 194 -4.82 9.21 -14.01
N TYR A 195 -6.06 8.98 -13.56
CA TYR A 195 -7.12 9.98 -13.61
C TYR A 195 -6.76 11.26 -12.83
N PHE A 196 -5.96 11.14 -11.75
CA PHE A 196 -5.42 12.26 -10.97
C PHE A 196 -3.99 12.69 -11.36
N ALA A 197 -3.40 12.10 -12.41
CA ALA A 197 -2.05 12.46 -12.83
C ALA A 197 -1.96 13.86 -13.44
N ARG A 198 -3.08 14.40 -13.96
CA ARG A 198 -3.16 15.77 -14.46
C ARG A 198 -3.31 16.72 -13.26
N GLU A 199 -2.46 17.74 -13.19
CA GLU A 199 -2.55 18.79 -12.15
C GLU A 199 -3.99 19.30 -12.06
N LEU A 200 -4.68 18.91 -10.98
CA LEU A 200 -6.00 19.43 -10.68
C LEU A 200 -5.83 20.93 -10.45
N LYS A 201 -6.27 21.76 -11.41
CA LYS A 201 -6.43 23.20 -11.18
C LYS A 201 -7.24 23.39 -9.90
N VAL A 202 -6.86 24.39 -9.12
CA VAL A 202 -7.33 24.68 -7.75
C VAL A 202 -8.87 24.78 -7.63
N SER A 203 -9.60 24.87 -8.75
CA SER A 203 -11.05 25.08 -8.90
C SER A 203 -12.00 23.93 -8.49
N GLY A 204 -11.74 23.21 -7.40
CA GLY A 204 -12.60 22.11 -6.93
C GLY A 204 -12.35 20.76 -7.61
N LEU A 205 -12.51 19.65 -6.87
CA LEU A 205 -12.86 18.37 -7.51
C LEU A 205 -14.29 18.49 -8.00
N THR A 206 -14.59 18.03 -9.21
CA THR A 206 -15.99 17.92 -9.66
C THR A 206 -16.68 16.78 -8.89
N ASP A 207 -18.01 16.82 -8.80
CA ASP A 207 -18.78 15.72 -8.19
C ASP A 207 -18.57 14.39 -8.93
N GLU A 208 -18.41 14.45 -10.25
CA GLU A 208 -18.08 13.30 -11.08
C GLU A 208 -16.72 12.70 -10.70
N GLN A 209 -15.70 13.53 -10.53
CA GLN A 209 -14.37 13.08 -10.08
C GLN A 209 -14.44 12.45 -8.68
N ARG A 210 -15.18 13.06 -7.74
CA ARG A 210 -15.39 12.49 -6.40
C ARG A 210 -16.05 11.12 -6.46
N LYS A 211 -17.14 11.00 -7.22
CA LYS A 211 -17.87 9.75 -7.40
C LYS A 211 -16.97 8.67 -8.02
N PHE A 212 -16.21 9.03 -9.05
CA PHE A 212 -15.25 8.13 -9.67
C PHE A 212 -14.22 7.58 -8.66
N VAL A 213 -13.66 8.41 -7.78
CA VAL A 213 -12.72 7.94 -6.74
C VAL A 213 -13.40 6.96 -5.79
N VAL A 214 -14.59 7.33 -5.30
CA VAL A 214 -15.35 6.51 -4.36
C VAL A 214 -15.66 5.15 -4.97
N ASP A 215 -16.11 5.14 -6.23
CA ASP A 215 -16.43 3.91 -6.96
C ASP A 215 -15.16 3.07 -7.22
N ALA A 216 -14.03 3.70 -7.53
CA ALA A 216 -12.74 3.01 -7.65
C ALA A 216 -12.30 2.37 -6.32
N MET A 217 -12.39 3.08 -5.19
CA MET A 217 -12.02 2.54 -3.87
C MET A 217 -12.91 1.34 -3.49
N LYS A 218 -14.22 1.42 -3.77
CA LYS A 218 -15.15 0.31 -3.56
C LYS A 218 -14.83 -0.88 -4.46
N SER A 219 -14.58 -0.63 -5.74
CA SER A 219 -14.22 -1.67 -6.71
C SER A 219 -12.94 -2.38 -6.31
N THR A 220 -11.88 -1.65 -5.95
CA THR A 220 -10.63 -2.23 -5.42
C THR A 220 -10.90 -3.14 -4.24
N ARG A 221 -11.68 -2.72 -3.24
CA ARG A 221 -12.00 -3.58 -2.09
C ARG A 221 -12.76 -4.84 -2.49
N SER A 222 -13.78 -4.70 -3.35
CA SER A 222 -14.55 -5.85 -3.82
C SER A 222 -13.69 -6.86 -4.59
N LYS A 223 -12.73 -6.39 -5.38
CA LYS A 223 -11.76 -7.24 -6.09
C LYS A 223 -10.79 -7.91 -5.12
N LEU A 224 -10.28 -7.18 -4.12
CA LEU A 224 -9.45 -7.74 -3.05
C LEU A 224 -10.23 -8.76 -2.20
N ASP A 225 -11.51 -8.54 -1.90
CA ASP A 225 -12.33 -9.52 -1.19
C ASP A 225 -12.51 -10.78 -2.05
N GLY A 226 -12.74 -10.63 -3.36
CA GLY A 226 -12.74 -11.75 -4.31
C GLY A 226 -11.41 -12.52 -4.30
N PHE A 227 -10.28 -11.82 -4.29
CA PHE A 227 -8.96 -12.42 -4.15
C PHE A 227 -8.80 -13.21 -2.85
N LEU A 228 -9.24 -12.66 -1.72
CA LEU A 228 -9.12 -13.29 -0.40
C LEU A 228 -9.95 -14.58 -0.28
N THR A 229 -10.97 -14.79 -1.12
CA THR A 229 -11.73 -16.05 -1.13
C THR A 229 -10.90 -17.27 -1.57
N TYR A 230 -9.78 -17.05 -2.26
CA TYR A 230 -8.84 -18.11 -2.67
C TYR A 230 -7.80 -18.44 -1.58
N MET A 231 -7.75 -17.65 -0.51
CA MET A 231 -6.76 -17.77 0.55
C MET A 231 -7.30 -18.60 1.73
N PRO A 232 -6.43 -19.27 2.50
CA PRO A 232 -6.85 -19.99 3.70
C PRO A 232 -7.48 -19.03 4.73
N VAL A 233 -8.72 -19.31 5.12
CA VAL A 233 -9.58 -18.41 5.91
C VAL A 233 -9.00 -18.11 7.30
N ASP A 234 -8.35 -19.09 7.92
CA ASP A 234 -7.68 -18.97 9.21
C ASP A 234 -6.56 -17.93 9.17
N VAL A 235 -5.73 -17.95 8.12
CA VAL A 235 -4.62 -16.99 7.97
C VAL A 235 -5.15 -15.59 7.64
N VAL A 236 -6.19 -15.49 6.81
CA VAL A 236 -6.87 -14.22 6.51
C VAL A 236 -7.46 -13.60 7.78
N GLN A 237 -8.13 -14.38 8.62
CA GLN A 237 -8.68 -13.91 9.88
C GLN A 237 -7.58 -13.49 10.86
N ALA A 238 -6.47 -14.23 10.94
CA ALA A 238 -5.34 -13.85 11.79
C ALA A 238 -4.71 -12.52 11.36
N ALA A 239 -4.55 -12.30 10.04
CA ALA A 239 -4.05 -11.04 9.49
C ALA A 239 -5.02 -9.87 9.75
N ARG A 240 -6.33 -10.07 9.55
CA ARG A 240 -7.36 -9.05 9.83
C ARG A 240 -7.45 -8.71 11.31
N LYS A 241 -7.35 -9.71 12.18
CA LYS A 241 -7.33 -9.52 13.64
C LYS A 241 -6.14 -8.65 14.07
N GLN A 242 -4.97 -8.84 13.47
CA GLN A 242 -3.82 -7.98 13.76
C GLN A 242 -4.10 -6.51 13.42
N VAL A 243 -4.69 -6.23 12.25
CA VAL A 243 -5.11 -4.87 11.86
C VAL A 243 -6.13 -4.29 12.84
N GLU A 244 -7.07 -5.10 13.31
CA GLU A 244 -8.07 -4.71 14.32
C GLU A 244 -7.42 -4.36 15.66
N ASP A 245 -6.53 -5.22 16.16
CA ASP A 245 -5.84 -5.02 17.43
C ASP A 245 -4.98 -3.74 17.39
N GLU A 246 -4.28 -3.50 16.27
CA GLU A 246 -3.51 -2.26 16.04
C GLU A 246 -4.42 -1.03 16.01
N ASN A 247 -5.57 -1.10 15.34
CA ASN A 247 -6.52 0.00 15.30
C ASN A 247 -7.16 0.28 16.65
N GLU A 248 -7.45 -0.74 17.45
CA GLU A 248 -7.92 -0.56 18.82
C GLU A 248 -6.86 0.08 19.72
N GLN A 249 -5.58 -0.29 19.56
CA GLN A 249 -4.47 0.33 20.27
C GLN A 249 -4.33 1.80 19.88
N ASN A 250 -4.36 2.11 18.58
CA ASN A 250 -4.36 3.49 18.08
C ASN A 250 -5.52 4.29 18.68
N VAL A 251 -6.74 3.76 18.71
CA VAL A 251 -7.87 4.47 19.32
C VAL A 251 -7.63 4.74 20.82
N LYS A 252 -7.05 3.78 21.56
CA LYS A 252 -6.75 3.94 23.00
C LYS A 252 -5.65 4.97 23.26
N GLU A 253 -4.57 4.93 22.48
CA GLU A 253 -3.38 5.78 22.69
C GLU A 253 -3.70 7.26 22.49
N TYR A 254 -4.58 7.57 21.56
CA TYR A 254 -4.84 8.95 21.17
C TYR A 254 -6.24 9.48 21.57
N ALA A 255 -7.04 8.72 22.34
CA ALA A 255 -8.36 9.15 22.84
C ALA A 255 -8.32 10.41 23.75
N GLY A 256 -7.14 10.90 24.13
CA GLY A 256 -6.95 12.06 25.01
C GLY A 256 -6.44 13.34 24.33
N GLU A 257 -5.96 13.28 23.08
CA GLU A 257 -5.40 14.45 22.41
C GLU A 257 -6.48 15.24 21.67
N SER A 258 -6.95 16.33 22.26
CA SER A 258 -7.99 17.20 21.69
C SER A 258 -7.54 17.93 20.41
N SER A 259 -6.23 18.00 20.17
CA SER A 259 -5.61 18.47 18.92
C SER A 259 -5.54 17.37 17.84
N ALA A 260 -5.70 16.11 18.21
CA ALA A 260 -5.73 14.96 17.32
C ALA A 260 -7.15 14.68 16.80
N GLY A 261 -7.90 15.73 16.42
CA GLY A 261 -9.19 15.63 15.70
C GLY A 261 -9.11 14.92 14.33
N ILE A 262 -8.02 14.18 14.09
CA ILE A 262 -7.61 13.42 12.93
C ILE A 262 -7.78 11.91 13.20
N ILE A 263 -8.21 11.48 14.39
CA ILE A 263 -8.55 10.07 14.59
C ILE A 263 -9.97 9.84 14.12
N ASN A 264 -10.02 9.46 12.87
CA ASN A 264 -11.24 9.09 12.22
C ASN A 264 -11.43 7.58 12.42
N PRO A 265 -12.35 7.13 13.32
CA PRO A 265 -12.57 5.70 13.50
C PRO A 265 -12.97 5.07 12.17
N VAL A 266 -12.21 4.08 11.73
CA VAL A 266 -12.41 3.44 10.42
C VAL A 266 -13.40 2.31 10.59
N LYS A 267 -14.52 2.38 9.87
CA LYS A 267 -15.42 1.21 9.76
C LYS A 267 -14.73 0.20 8.85
N LEU A 268 -14.22 -0.88 9.43
CA LEU A 268 -13.52 -1.92 8.69
C LEU A 268 -14.47 -2.55 7.66
N PRO A 269 -14.02 -2.74 6.40
CA PRO A 269 -14.90 -3.19 5.32
C PRO A 269 -15.42 -4.62 5.52
N TRP A 270 -14.68 -5.45 6.25
CA TRP A 270 -15.07 -6.84 6.55
C TRP A 270 -15.91 -7.01 7.83
N LYS A 271 -16.25 -5.92 8.54
CA LYS A 271 -17.15 -5.92 9.71
C LYS A 271 -18.53 -5.30 9.40
N GLN A 272 -18.88 -5.17 8.11
CA GLN A 272 -20.10 -4.48 7.68
C GLN A 272 -21.34 -5.34 7.73
#